data_AF-A0A562SYA4-F1
#
_entry.id   AF-A0A562SYA4-F1
#
_cell.length_a   1.000
_cell.length_b   1.000
_cell.length_c   1.000
_cell.angle_alpha   90.00
_cell.angle_beta   90.00
_cell.angle_gamma   90.00
#
_symmetry.space_group_name_H-M   'P 1'
#
loop_
_entity.id
_entity.type
_entity.pdbx_description
1 polymer ?
#
loop_
_entity_poly.entity_id
_entity_poly.type
_entity_poly.pdbx_seq_one_letter_code
_entity_poly.pdbx_strand_id
1 'polypeptide(L)'
;MAIVQGTIVDTGQSVDIELPTARVPELPAFTDIADDDEIAGWDQSDNKTKHMTVSQLRAKINGDAIPETPVLSGADMEIHIPPELVGQNRIDIPALAGYTYSLTRRGPGRLATDEFNVLSTGGFELAKEGDQFYEGDLFFAHIYELEGGNQEFPNPGSGVSLITGIKTVTLNTTLVADDLNKLINIAGATTKITLTLPDVTAIPENTIIPIETMVNNSYQSTITTQGGQNIYFRNSGQTKVYMGRGEVLWVMSSTDGWYVINAYGNFLDVGHVVMGYSNTLNTIIAQGQLVNKDSFPRLWEYAQTTGASLISDDQWNSDPMAYKGCFSTGESNGLTFRLPDLRGVHPRFNDAGRGLDLDGRTFNNNGGYQADAMKKHKHIEGTHAEPGTNFQTYGQFGTAKNGWRVDSSNAQWVQNYTSEEGDSDNETRVKNIIFTALLKT
;
A
#
# COMPACT_ATOMS: atom_id res chain seq x y z
N MET A 1 -52.04 23.78 -17.71
CA MET A 1 -52.78 24.26 -18.90
C MET A 1 -51.87 25.20 -19.64
N ALA A 2 -51.64 24.98 -20.94
CA ALA A 2 -50.94 25.94 -21.77
C ALA A 2 -51.99 26.70 -22.57
N ILE A 3 -52.12 28.02 -22.32
CA ILE A 3 -52.90 28.90 -23.18
C ILE A 3 -51.96 29.31 -24.31
N VAL A 4 -52.29 28.95 -25.53
CA VAL A 4 -51.54 29.37 -26.72
C VAL A 4 -52.28 30.55 -27.32
N GLN A 5 -51.65 31.72 -27.29
CA GLN A 5 -52.21 32.92 -27.93
C GLN A 5 -51.84 32.90 -29.41
N GLY A 6 -52.86 32.95 -30.28
CA GLY A 6 -52.69 33.09 -31.71
C GLY A 6 -53.36 34.36 -32.21
N THR A 7 -52.90 34.89 -33.35
CA THR A 7 -53.53 36.03 -34.01
C THR A 7 -54.13 35.56 -35.33
N ILE A 8 -55.41 35.87 -35.58
CA ILE A 8 -56.04 35.55 -36.85
C ILE A 8 -55.45 36.48 -37.92
N VAL A 9 -54.78 35.88 -38.92
CA VAL A 9 -53.88 36.58 -39.85
C VAL A 9 -54.60 37.66 -40.67
N ASP A 10 -55.88 37.47 -41.01
CA ASP A 10 -56.63 38.41 -41.86
C ASP A 10 -57.33 39.54 -41.10
N THR A 11 -57.56 39.39 -39.78
CA THR A 11 -58.30 40.39 -38.98
C THR A 11 -57.48 41.00 -37.84
N GLY A 12 -56.30 40.46 -37.54
CA GLY A 12 -55.40 40.96 -36.50
C GLY A 12 -55.91 40.74 -35.07
N GLN A 13 -57.01 40.03 -34.90
CA GLN A 13 -57.62 39.80 -33.59
C GLN A 13 -56.91 38.64 -32.87
N SER A 14 -56.56 38.86 -31.59
CA SER A 14 -55.92 37.84 -30.76
C SER A 14 -56.98 36.89 -30.20
N VAL A 15 -56.72 35.58 -30.30
CA VAL A 15 -57.59 34.53 -29.77
C VAL A 15 -56.76 33.62 -28.88
N ASP A 16 -57.30 33.37 -27.69
CA ASP A 16 -56.73 32.44 -26.72
C ASP A 16 -57.43 31.09 -26.88
N ILE A 17 -56.68 30.07 -27.28
CA ILE A 17 -57.21 28.71 -27.42
C ILE A 17 -56.77 27.91 -26.20
N GLU A 18 -57.74 27.59 -25.33
CA GLU A 18 -57.54 26.65 -24.24
C GLU A 18 -57.54 25.23 -24.79
N LEU A 19 -56.35 24.61 -24.84
CA LEU A 19 -56.22 23.19 -25.16
C LEU A 19 -56.34 22.38 -23.86
N PRO A 20 -57.39 21.55 -23.68
CA PRO A 20 -57.45 20.64 -22.55
C PRO A 20 -56.42 19.54 -22.80
N THR A 21 -55.27 19.63 -22.14
CA THR A 21 -54.37 18.49 -22.04
C THR A 21 -55.05 17.43 -21.19
N ALA A 22 -55.79 16.52 -21.83
CA ALA A 22 -56.13 15.23 -21.26
C ALA A 22 -54.84 14.40 -21.15
N ARG A 23 -54.00 14.75 -20.17
CA ARG A 23 -53.04 13.79 -19.62
C ARG A 23 -53.87 12.85 -18.76
N VAL A 24 -54.29 11.73 -19.32
CA VAL A 24 -54.35 10.51 -18.49
C VAL A 24 -52.90 10.37 -18.02
N PRO A 25 -52.61 10.54 -16.72
CA PRO A 25 -51.28 10.21 -16.25
C PRO A 25 -51.10 8.75 -16.62
N GLU A 26 -50.16 8.44 -17.49
CA GLU A 26 -49.65 7.08 -17.58
C GLU A 26 -49.16 6.77 -16.17
N LEU A 27 -49.99 6.02 -15.43
CA LEU A 27 -49.60 5.49 -14.14
C LEU A 27 -48.32 4.69 -14.43
N PRO A 28 -47.18 5.04 -13.81
CA PRO A 28 -45.96 4.28 -13.98
C PRO A 28 -46.26 2.81 -13.67
N ALA A 29 -45.61 1.88 -14.39
CA ALA A 29 -45.76 0.47 -14.10
C ALA A 29 -45.47 0.26 -12.59
N PHE A 30 -46.43 -0.26 -11.84
CA PHE A 30 -46.31 -0.47 -10.40
C PHE A 30 -45.15 -1.45 -10.14
N THR A 31 -43.98 -0.94 -9.75
CA THR A 31 -42.82 -1.78 -9.37
C THR A 31 -42.70 -2.01 -7.87
N ASP A 32 -43.52 -1.34 -7.04
CA ASP A 32 -43.68 -1.64 -5.62
C ASP A 32 -45.03 -1.12 -5.14
N ILE A 33 -45.84 -1.98 -4.51
CA ILE A 33 -47.02 -1.59 -3.73
C ILE A 33 -46.57 -1.69 -2.27
N ALA A 34 -46.57 -0.57 -1.54
CA ALA A 34 -46.16 -0.52 -0.14
C ALA A 34 -47.36 -0.79 0.79
N ASP A 35 -47.09 -1.22 2.03
CA ASP A 35 -48.14 -1.61 2.97
C ASP A 35 -49.01 -0.44 3.46
N ASP A 36 -48.53 0.80 3.33
CA ASP A 36 -49.23 2.04 3.68
C ASP A 36 -50.04 2.65 2.52
N ASP A 37 -49.92 2.11 1.30
CA ASP A 37 -50.71 2.58 0.17
C ASP A 37 -52.22 2.39 0.44
N GLU A 38 -53.01 3.44 0.21
CA GLU A 38 -54.45 3.39 0.44
C GLU A 38 -55.21 2.85 -0.79
N ILE A 39 -56.04 1.84 -0.55
CA ILE A 39 -56.97 1.30 -1.52
C ILE A 39 -58.39 1.69 -1.09
N ALA A 40 -59.10 2.36 -1.98
CA ALA A 40 -60.51 2.70 -1.77
C ALA A 40 -61.40 1.48 -2.05
N GLY A 41 -62.13 1.03 -1.02
CA GLY A 41 -63.13 -0.02 -1.11
C GLY A 41 -64.54 0.53 -0.88
N TRP A 42 -65.54 -0.07 -1.52
CA TRP A 42 -66.95 0.26 -1.26
C TRP A 42 -67.50 -0.63 -0.15
N ASP A 43 -67.91 -0.03 0.98
CA ASP A 43 -68.56 -0.77 2.05
C ASP A 43 -70.08 -0.75 1.86
N GLN A 44 -70.64 -1.94 1.60
CA GLN A 44 -72.04 -2.10 1.26
C GLN A 44 -72.99 -1.93 2.47
N SER A 45 -72.53 -2.13 3.71
CA SER A 45 -73.41 -1.97 4.88
C SER A 45 -73.65 -0.50 5.23
N ASP A 46 -72.63 0.35 5.02
CA ASP A 46 -72.71 1.79 5.33
C ASP A 46 -72.90 2.68 4.09
N ASN A 47 -72.92 2.07 2.88
CA ASN A 47 -73.11 2.72 1.58
C ASN A 47 -72.20 3.93 1.36
N LYS A 48 -70.91 3.78 1.72
CA LYS A 48 -69.88 4.80 1.58
C LYS A 48 -68.56 4.17 1.14
N THR A 49 -67.76 4.94 0.41
CA THR A 49 -66.36 4.59 0.13
C THR A 49 -65.56 4.71 1.41
N LYS A 50 -64.85 3.64 1.78
CA LYS A 50 -63.88 3.61 2.87
C LYS A 50 -62.50 3.39 2.28
N HIS A 51 -61.50 4.02 2.88
CA HIS A 51 -60.10 3.84 2.52
C HIS A 51 -59.50 2.86 3.50
N MET A 52 -58.73 1.90 3.00
CA MET A 52 -57.96 0.97 3.82
C MET A 52 -56.57 0.84 3.23
N THR A 53 -55.56 0.66 4.08
CA THR A 53 -54.18 0.46 3.57
C THR A 53 -54.01 -0.95 3.01
N VAL A 54 -53.01 -1.15 2.15
CA VAL A 54 -52.63 -2.48 1.63
C VAL A 54 -52.33 -3.46 2.77
N SER A 55 -51.74 -3.00 3.88
CA SER A 55 -51.51 -3.83 5.07
C SER A 55 -52.82 -4.28 5.72
N GLN A 56 -53.81 -3.37 5.84
CA GLN A 56 -55.13 -3.70 6.38
C GLN A 56 -55.89 -4.67 5.47
N LEU A 57 -55.76 -4.49 4.15
CA LEU A 57 -56.31 -5.40 3.16
C LEU A 57 -55.62 -6.78 3.24
N ARG A 58 -54.30 -6.82 3.36
CA ARG A 58 -53.52 -8.05 3.52
C ARG A 58 -53.90 -8.78 4.80
N ALA A 59 -54.07 -8.08 5.92
CA ALA A 59 -54.53 -8.64 7.18
C ALA A 59 -55.96 -9.21 7.09
N LYS A 60 -56.83 -8.57 6.29
CA LYS A 60 -58.19 -9.05 6.00
C LYS A 60 -58.25 -10.24 5.04
N ILE A 61 -57.35 -10.30 4.05
CA ILE A 61 -57.29 -11.37 3.03
C ILE A 61 -56.57 -12.61 3.57
N ASN A 62 -55.51 -12.43 4.35
CA ASN A 62 -54.75 -13.54 4.95
C ASN A 62 -55.42 -14.16 6.18
N GLY A 63 -56.71 -13.86 6.41
CA GLY A 63 -57.63 -14.54 7.32
C GLY A 63 -57.05 -15.00 8.65
N ASP A 64 -57.37 -14.27 9.73
CA ASP A 64 -57.55 -14.80 11.09
C ASP A 64 -56.74 -16.08 11.43
N ALA A 65 -55.41 -16.03 11.43
CA ALA A 65 -54.67 -16.92 12.31
C ALA A 65 -54.95 -16.37 13.71
N ILE A 66 -55.88 -17.00 14.42
CA ILE A 66 -56.09 -16.74 15.85
C ILE A 66 -54.69 -16.80 16.48
N PRO A 67 -54.17 -15.70 17.05
CA PRO A 67 -52.88 -15.76 17.70
C PRO A 67 -53.05 -16.63 18.94
N GLU A 68 -52.79 -17.92 18.80
CA GLU A 68 -52.46 -18.79 19.92
C GLU A 68 -51.28 -18.10 20.61
N THR A 69 -51.52 -17.60 21.83
CA THR A 69 -50.48 -16.95 22.62
C THR A 69 -49.57 -18.07 23.11
N PRO A 70 -48.37 -18.24 22.55
CA PRO A 70 -47.52 -19.34 22.96
C PRO A 70 -47.16 -19.13 24.43
N VAL A 71 -47.37 -20.15 25.26
CA VAL A 71 -46.99 -20.05 26.67
C VAL A 71 -45.50 -20.33 26.77
N LEU A 72 -44.72 -19.28 27.05
CA LEU A 72 -43.29 -19.40 27.25
C LEU A 72 -43.03 -20.14 28.58
N SER A 73 -42.40 -21.33 28.50
CA SER A 73 -42.00 -22.10 29.67
C SER A 73 -40.48 -22.28 29.66
N GLY A 74 -39.76 -21.24 30.10
CA GLY A 74 -38.29 -21.24 30.03
C GLY A 74 -37.77 -20.93 28.63
N ALA A 75 -36.90 -21.80 28.08
CA ALA A 75 -36.31 -21.67 26.73
C ALA A 75 -37.16 -22.35 25.63
N ASP A 76 -38.28 -22.98 26.01
CA ASP A 76 -39.13 -23.75 25.12
C ASP A 76 -40.48 -23.05 24.95
N MET A 77 -41.00 -23.09 23.72
CA MET A 77 -42.33 -22.63 23.36
C MET A 77 -43.27 -23.82 23.19
N GLU A 78 -44.30 -23.89 24.02
CA GLU A 78 -45.34 -24.92 23.95
C GLU A 78 -46.44 -24.51 22.96
N ILE A 79 -46.76 -25.40 22.03
CA ILE A 79 -47.65 -25.15 20.89
C ILE A 79 -48.72 -26.24 20.89
N HIS A 80 -49.95 -25.84 21.25
CA HIS A 80 -51.12 -26.70 21.22
C HIS A 80 -51.71 -26.66 19.82
N ILE A 81 -51.96 -27.82 19.21
CA ILE A 81 -52.66 -27.85 17.92
C ILE A 81 -54.14 -27.56 18.18
N PRO A 82 -54.68 -26.47 17.60
CA PRO A 82 -56.08 -26.15 17.76
C PRO A 82 -56.95 -27.10 16.91
N PRO A 83 -58.21 -27.38 17.32
CA PRO A 83 -59.05 -28.39 16.68
C PRO A 83 -59.24 -28.21 15.16
N GLU A 84 -59.20 -26.97 14.67
CA GLU A 84 -59.33 -26.61 13.25
C GLU A 84 -58.13 -26.99 12.37
N LEU A 85 -56.96 -27.23 12.97
CA LEU A 85 -55.76 -27.67 12.26
C LEU A 85 -55.61 -29.20 12.25
N VAL A 86 -56.50 -29.94 12.91
CA VAL A 86 -56.49 -31.41 12.87
C VAL A 86 -56.68 -31.90 11.43
N GLY A 87 -55.79 -32.78 10.97
CA GLY A 87 -55.73 -33.27 9.60
C GLY A 87 -54.93 -32.40 8.63
N GLN A 88 -54.46 -31.23 9.08
CA GLN A 88 -53.50 -30.41 8.33
C GLN A 88 -52.06 -30.79 8.71
N ASN A 89 -51.09 -30.32 7.94
CA ASN A 89 -49.67 -30.56 8.19
C ASN A 89 -48.88 -29.26 8.46
N ARG A 90 -49.53 -28.09 8.41
CA ARG A 90 -48.89 -26.77 8.51
C ARG A 90 -49.55 -25.91 9.58
N ILE A 91 -48.73 -25.27 10.41
CA ILE A 91 -49.16 -24.26 11.37
C ILE A 91 -48.27 -23.02 11.26
N ASP A 92 -48.87 -21.85 11.10
CA ASP A 92 -48.17 -20.57 11.09
C ASP A 92 -48.19 -19.96 12.49
N ILE A 93 -47.02 -19.65 13.02
CA ILE A 93 -46.84 -19.11 14.38
C ILE A 93 -45.91 -17.91 14.27
N PRO A 94 -46.45 -16.70 14.05
CA PRO A 94 -45.64 -15.50 13.80
C PRO A 94 -44.61 -15.19 14.90
N ALA A 95 -44.87 -15.61 16.14
CA ALA A 95 -43.93 -15.46 17.26
C ALA A 95 -42.61 -16.24 17.09
N LEU A 96 -42.59 -17.26 16.24
CA LEU A 96 -41.39 -18.03 15.89
C LEU A 96 -40.67 -17.50 14.64
N ALA A 97 -41.16 -16.43 14.01
CA ALA A 97 -40.54 -15.86 12.83
C ALA A 97 -39.10 -15.41 13.12
N GLY A 98 -38.15 -15.87 12.29
CA GLY A 98 -36.73 -15.54 12.42
C GLY A 98 -35.97 -16.33 13.50
N TYR A 99 -36.64 -17.13 14.32
CA TYR A 99 -35.98 -17.99 15.31
C TYR A 99 -35.53 -19.32 14.69
N THR A 100 -34.37 -19.80 15.13
CA THR A 100 -33.94 -21.18 14.89
C THR A 100 -34.38 -22.03 16.07
N TYR A 101 -35.05 -23.15 15.81
CA TYR A 101 -35.54 -24.04 16.85
C TYR A 101 -35.56 -25.49 16.39
N SER A 102 -35.67 -26.41 17.34
CA SER A 102 -35.96 -27.82 17.06
C SER A 102 -37.29 -28.19 17.66
N LEU A 103 -38.00 -29.09 17.00
CA LEU A 103 -39.36 -29.43 17.36
C LEU A 103 -39.41 -30.81 18.04
N THR A 104 -40.10 -30.88 19.18
CA THR A 104 -40.42 -32.15 19.83
C THR A 104 -41.93 -32.32 19.85
N ARG A 105 -42.42 -33.42 19.29
CA ARG A 105 -43.84 -33.78 19.36
C ARG A 105 -44.06 -34.68 20.58
N ARG A 106 -45.03 -34.34 21.43
CA ARG A 106 -45.31 -35.10 22.65
C ARG A 106 -45.77 -36.52 22.29
N GLY A 107 -45.04 -37.53 22.76
CA GLY A 107 -45.31 -38.95 22.47
C GLY A 107 -44.17 -39.64 21.73
N PRO A 108 -43.91 -39.31 20.45
CA PRO A 108 -42.89 -39.98 19.63
C PRO A 108 -41.44 -39.49 19.87
N GLY A 109 -41.24 -38.35 20.55
CA GLY A 109 -39.91 -37.80 20.83
C GLY A 109 -39.54 -36.61 19.93
N ARG A 110 -38.25 -36.26 19.89
CA ARG A 110 -37.74 -35.13 19.09
C ARG A 110 -37.84 -35.46 17.61
N LEU A 111 -38.47 -34.60 16.83
CA LEU A 111 -38.54 -34.76 15.37
C LEU A 111 -37.16 -34.48 14.77
N ALA A 112 -36.76 -35.30 13.82
CA ALA A 112 -35.54 -35.06 13.06
C ALA A 112 -35.72 -33.84 12.14
N THR A 113 -34.61 -33.21 11.75
CA THR A 113 -34.61 -31.97 10.95
C THR A 113 -35.20 -32.13 9.55
N ASP A 114 -35.34 -33.36 9.06
CA ASP A 114 -35.97 -33.73 7.79
C ASP A 114 -37.46 -34.10 7.94
N GLU A 115 -37.99 -34.14 9.16
CA GLU A 115 -39.40 -34.47 9.44
C GLU A 115 -40.29 -33.22 9.49
N PHE A 116 -39.71 -32.02 9.50
CA PHE A 116 -40.45 -30.75 9.44
C PHE A 116 -39.64 -29.64 8.75
N ASN A 117 -40.35 -28.70 8.13
CA ASN A 117 -39.80 -27.48 7.54
C ASN A 117 -40.18 -26.27 8.41
N VAL A 118 -39.22 -25.38 8.68
CA VAL A 118 -39.48 -24.11 9.37
C VAL A 118 -39.97 -23.08 8.35
N LEU A 119 -41.07 -22.39 8.66
CA LEU A 119 -41.66 -21.38 7.79
C LEU A 119 -40.98 -20.03 8.02
N SER A 120 -40.70 -19.30 6.93
CA SER A 120 -40.12 -17.94 7.01
C SER A 120 -41.06 -16.94 7.71
N THR A 121 -42.36 -17.21 7.69
CA THR A 121 -43.42 -16.44 8.38
C THR A 121 -43.54 -16.78 9.87
N GLY A 122 -42.74 -17.73 10.38
CA GLY A 122 -42.88 -18.33 11.70
C GLY A 122 -43.84 -19.52 11.70
N GLY A 123 -43.55 -20.54 12.50
CA GLY A 123 -44.27 -21.82 12.49
C GLY A 123 -43.60 -22.88 11.62
N PHE A 124 -44.25 -24.01 11.42
CA PHE A 124 -43.65 -25.18 10.77
C PHE A 124 -44.65 -26.01 9.96
N GLU A 125 -44.12 -26.81 9.05
CA GLU A 125 -44.87 -27.80 8.26
C GLU A 125 -44.25 -29.19 8.43
N LEU A 126 -45.04 -30.23 8.69
CA LEU A 126 -44.59 -31.62 8.75
C LEU A 126 -44.26 -32.10 7.33
N ALA A 127 -43.02 -32.54 7.13
CA ALA A 127 -42.47 -32.82 5.80
C ALA A 127 -42.66 -34.29 5.36
N LYS A 128 -42.99 -35.18 6.28
CA LYS A 128 -43.15 -36.61 6.01
C LYS A 128 -44.50 -36.90 5.35
N GLU A 129 -44.48 -37.63 4.23
CA GLU A 129 -45.69 -37.98 3.51
C GLU A 129 -46.68 -38.76 4.40
N GLY A 130 -47.91 -38.24 4.51
CA GLY A 130 -48.97 -38.80 5.34
C GLY A 130 -48.94 -38.40 6.82
N ASP A 131 -47.98 -37.59 7.26
CA ASP A 131 -48.01 -37.01 8.61
C ASP A 131 -48.93 -35.79 8.64
N GLN A 132 -49.69 -35.67 9.72
CA GLN A 132 -50.70 -34.65 9.93
C GLN A 132 -50.85 -34.39 11.43
N PHE A 133 -51.46 -33.27 11.78
CA PHE A 133 -51.83 -32.99 13.16
C PHE A 133 -53.05 -33.80 13.58
N TYR A 134 -53.04 -34.29 14.81
CA TYR A 134 -54.12 -35.03 15.44
C TYR A 134 -54.68 -34.23 16.61
N GLU A 135 -55.91 -34.53 16.99
CA GLU A 135 -56.55 -33.89 18.12
C GLU A 135 -55.75 -34.10 19.41
N GLY A 136 -55.37 -33.00 20.07
CA GLY A 136 -54.55 -33.01 21.29
C GLY A 136 -53.05 -33.15 21.05
N ASP A 137 -52.57 -33.03 19.81
CA ASP A 137 -51.14 -32.92 19.54
C ASP A 137 -50.54 -31.71 20.25
N LEU A 138 -49.38 -31.92 20.85
CA LEU A 138 -48.60 -30.90 21.54
C LEU A 138 -47.17 -30.91 21.02
N PHE A 139 -46.70 -29.72 20.62
CA PHE A 139 -45.34 -29.52 20.16
C PHE A 139 -44.58 -28.60 21.09
N PHE A 140 -43.29 -28.88 21.26
CA PHE A 140 -42.35 -28.03 21.97
C PHE A 140 -41.31 -27.54 20.97
N ALA A 141 -41.29 -26.23 20.71
CA ALA A 141 -40.22 -25.59 19.96
C ALA A 141 -39.11 -25.20 20.95
N HIS A 142 -38.03 -25.96 20.94
CA HIS A 142 -36.82 -25.66 21.70
C HIS A 142 -36.02 -24.62 20.93
N ILE A 143 -36.11 -23.36 21.37
CA ILE A 143 -35.38 -22.27 20.74
C ILE A 143 -33.93 -22.39 21.20
N TYR A 144 -33.02 -22.45 20.24
CA TYR A 144 -31.59 -22.44 20.55
C TYR A 144 -30.90 -21.40 19.69
N GLU A 145 -29.99 -20.68 20.33
CA GLU A 145 -28.99 -19.89 19.65
C GLU A 145 -27.81 -20.83 19.39
N LEU A 146 -27.40 -20.98 18.12
CA LEU A 146 -26.14 -21.65 17.83
C LEU A 146 -25.03 -20.83 18.48
N GLU A 147 -24.15 -21.44 19.29
CA GLU A 147 -22.94 -20.75 19.78
C GLU A 147 -22.14 -20.25 18.56
N GLY A 148 -22.20 -18.94 18.31
CA GLY A 148 -21.72 -18.28 17.07
C GLY A 148 -22.78 -17.48 16.30
N GLY A 149 -24.03 -17.45 16.76
CA GLY A 149 -25.20 -16.91 16.08
C GLY A 149 -25.50 -15.42 16.33
N ASN A 150 -24.50 -14.55 16.24
CA ASN A 150 -24.76 -13.16 15.86
C ASN A 150 -23.86 -12.83 14.67
N GLN A 151 -24.30 -13.30 13.51
CA GLN A 151 -23.79 -12.90 12.21
C GLN A 151 -25.01 -12.46 11.40
N GLU A 152 -25.13 -11.16 11.18
CA GLU A 152 -25.50 -10.70 9.84
C GLU A 152 -24.61 -11.48 8.86
N PHE A 153 -25.12 -12.56 8.28
CA PHE A 153 -24.41 -13.22 7.19
C PHE A 153 -24.69 -12.40 5.92
N PRO A 154 -23.68 -11.72 5.34
CA PRO A 154 -23.74 -11.42 3.93
C PRO A 154 -23.75 -12.77 3.22
N ASN A 155 -24.84 -13.03 2.51
CA ASN A 155 -24.93 -13.79 1.27
C ASN A 155 -23.81 -14.85 1.01
N PRO A 156 -24.12 -16.15 0.87
CA PRO A 156 -23.14 -17.21 0.59
C PRO A 156 -22.67 -17.20 -0.89
N GLY A 157 -22.30 -16.02 -1.38
CA GLY A 157 -21.75 -15.75 -2.71
C GLY A 157 -20.56 -14.77 -2.72
N SER A 158 -20.12 -14.23 -1.57
CA SER A 158 -18.92 -13.40 -1.52
C SER A 158 -18.26 -13.53 -0.16
N GLY A 159 -17.13 -14.26 -0.09
CA GLY A 159 -16.26 -14.19 1.07
C GLY A 159 -15.95 -12.73 1.37
N VAL A 160 -16.10 -12.31 2.62
CA VAL A 160 -15.78 -10.94 3.07
C VAL A 160 -14.26 -10.78 2.91
N SER A 161 -13.86 -10.30 1.73
CA SER A 161 -12.47 -10.08 1.40
C SER A 161 -11.96 -8.89 2.20
N LEU A 162 -10.78 -9.02 2.80
CA LEU A 162 -10.04 -7.90 3.42
C LEU A 162 -9.91 -6.71 2.46
N ILE A 163 -9.87 -7.00 1.16
CA ILE A 163 -9.81 -6.02 0.08
C ILE A 163 -11.06 -6.16 -0.78
N THR A 164 -11.95 -5.16 -0.74
CA THR A 164 -13.23 -5.14 -1.47
C THR A 164 -13.12 -4.57 -2.88
N GLY A 165 -11.97 -3.97 -3.23
CA GLY A 165 -11.70 -3.44 -4.56
C GLY A 165 -10.35 -2.76 -4.68
N ILE A 166 -10.10 -2.14 -5.83
CA ILE A 166 -8.88 -1.37 -6.12
C ILE A 166 -9.26 0.07 -6.40
N LYS A 167 -8.62 1.02 -5.71
CA LYS A 167 -8.68 2.45 -6.03
C LYS A 167 -7.41 2.85 -6.76
N THR A 168 -7.54 3.25 -8.01
CA THR A 168 -6.41 3.83 -8.77
C THR A 168 -6.30 5.33 -8.47
N VAL A 169 -5.09 5.76 -8.10
CA VAL A 169 -4.76 7.15 -7.79
C VAL A 169 -3.84 7.70 -8.86
N THR A 170 -4.34 8.63 -9.68
CA THR A 170 -3.61 9.25 -10.82
C THR A 170 -3.28 10.73 -10.60
N LEU A 171 -3.78 11.33 -9.53
CA LEU A 171 -3.56 12.70 -9.10
C LEU A 171 -3.50 12.78 -7.56
N ASN A 172 -3.05 13.90 -7.02
CA ASN A 172 -2.96 14.10 -5.57
C ASN A 172 -4.32 13.84 -4.92
N THR A 173 -4.39 12.88 -4.02
CA THR A 173 -5.65 12.38 -3.48
C THR A 173 -5.58 12.32 -1.97
N THR A 174 -6.60 12.86 -1.32
CA THR A 174 -6.88 12.55 0.09
C THR A 174 -7.83 11.38 0.15
N LEU A 175 -7.43 10.34 0.88
CA LEU A 175 -8.28 9.18 1.10
C LEU A 175 -9.45 9.54 2.03
N VAL A 176 -10.63 9.02 1.70
CA VAL A 176 -11.88 9.20 2.46
C VAL A 176 -12.41 7.84 2.94
N ALA A 177 -13.50 7.86 3.73
CA ALA A 177 -14.12 6.65 4.26
C ALA A 177 -14.48 5.62 3.17
N ASP A 178 -14.94 6.08 2.00
CA ASP A 178 -15.29 5.22 0.86
C ASP A 178 -14.09 4.52 0.21
N ASP A 179 -12.88 4.94 0.55
CA ASP A 179 -11.64 4.34 0.03
C ASP A 179 -11.09 3.25 0.95
N LEU A 180 -11.64 3.13 2.16
CA LEU A 180 -11.24 2.13 3.11
C LEU A 180 -11.60 0.73 2.58
N ASN A 181 -10.85 -0.28 3.03
CA ASN A 181 -10.95 -1.66 2.55
C ASN A 181 -10.63 -1.86 1.06
N LYS A 182 -10.04 -0.86 0.37
CA LYS A 182 -9.54 -1.01 -1.00
C LYS A 182 -8.02 -1.06 -1.04
N LEU A 183 -7.49 -1.77 -2.04
CA LEU A 183 -6.09 -1.66 -2.43
C LEU A 183 -5.88 -0.33 -3.15
N ILE A 184 -4.98 0.50 -2.62
CA ILE A 184 -4.65 1.78 -3.22
C ILE A 184 -3.51 1.57 -4.22
N ASN A 185 -3.81 1.64 -5.51
CA ASN A 185 -2.82 1.55 -6.57
C ASN A 185 -2.48 2.96 -7.08
N ILE A 186 -1.30 3.46 -6.76
CA ILE A 186 -0.83 4.75 -7.27
C ILE A 186 -0.25 4.55 -8.66
N ALA A 187 -0.77 5.29 -9.64
CA ALA A 187 -0.39 5.22 -11.05
C ALA A 187 -0.28 6.64 -11.65
N GLY A 188 0.70 7.41 -11.19
CA GLY A 188 0.85 8.84 -11.49
C GLY A 188 1.37 9.18 -12.88
N ALA A 189 1.79 8.19 -13.68
CA ALA A 189 2.54 8.36 -14.93
C ALA A 189 3.78 9.25 -14.72
N THR A 190 3.74 10.50 -15.21
CA THR A 190 4.80 11.51 -15.05
C THR A 190 4.48 12.53 -13.95
N THR A 191 3.36 12.37 -13.25
CA THR A 191 2.95 13.24 -12.15
C THR A 191 3.55 12.75 -10.84
N LYS A 192 4.03 13.68 -10.01
CA LYS A 192 4.43 13.40 -8.63
C LYS A 192 3.17 13.35 -7.78
N ILE A 193 2.81 12.17 -7.32
CA ILE A 193 1.58 11.95 -6.57
C ILE A 193 1.83 12.08 -5.08
N THR A 194 1.00 12.89 -4.43
CA THR A 194 0.86 12.91 -2.98
C THR A 194 -0.46 12.21 -2.62
N LEU A 195 -0.36 11.09 -1.92
CA LEU A 195 -1.47 10.42 -1.28
C LEU A 195 -1.53 10.86 0.18
N THR A 196 -2.63 11.49 0.56
CA THR A 196 -2.87 11.92 1.93
C THR A 196 -3.75 10.89 2.62
N LEU A 197 -3.23 10.27 3.67
CA LEU A 197 -3.96 9.35 4.55
C LEU A 197 -5.11 10.10 5.25
N PRO A 198 -6.22 9.43 5.59
CA PRO A 198 -7.28 10.06 6.34
C PRO A 198 -6.79 10.43 7.75
N ASP A 199 -7.50 11.32 8.43
CA ASP A 199 -7.27 11.58 9.84
C ASP A 199 -7.61 10.32 10.65
N VAL A 200 -6.70 9.83 11.51
CA VAL A 200 -6.97 8.62 12.33
C VAL A 200 -8.19 8.76 13.24
N THR A 201 -8.59 9.98 13.59
CA THR A 201 -9.80 10.24 14.39
C THR A 201 -11.10 10.12 13.59
N ALA A 202 -11.00 10.16 12.26
CA ALA A 202 -12.15 10.07 11.34
C ALA A 202 -12.41 8.64 10.84
N ILE A 203 -11.61 7.66 11.27
CA ILE A 203 -11.70 6.26 10.83
C ILE A 203 -11.64 5.31 12.04
N PRO A 204 -12.15 4.08 11.92
CA PRO A 204 -11.99 3.08 12.96
C PRO A 204 -10.52 2.76 13.24
N GLU A 205 -10.20 2.43 14.49
CA GLU A 205 -8.89 1.89 14.86
C GLU A 205 -8.64 0.54 14.16
N ASN A 206 -7.37 0.21 13.91
CA ASN A 206 -6.92 -1.00 13.21
C ASN A 206 -7.36 -1.08 11.74
N THR A 207 -7.73 0.07 11.14
CA THR A 207 -8.01 0.13 9.71
C THR A 207 -6.70 -0.05 8.93
N ILE A 208 -6.66 -1.05 8.05
CA ILE A 208 -5.51 -1.36 7.21
C ILE A 208 -5.70 -0.73 5.82
N ILE A 209 -4.69 -0.01 5.35
CA ILE A 209 -4.64 0.57 4.00
C ILE A 209 -3.43 0.00 3.27
N PRO A 210 -3.61 -0.98 2.37
CA PRO A 210 -2.55 -1.46 1.50
C PRO A 210 -2.36 -0.49 0.33
N ILE A 211 -1.12 -0.07 0.11
CA ILE A 211 -0.73 0.89 -0.93
C ILE A 211 0.34 0.25 -1.81
N GLU A 212 0.21 0.38 -3.13
CA GLU A 212 1.17 -0.11 -4.10
C GLU A 212 1.48 0.91 -5.21
N THR A 213 2.63 0.72 -5.86
CA THR A 213 3.16 1.58 -6.94
C THR A 213 3.62 0.75 -8.14
N MET A 214 2.93 -0.35 -8.42
CA MET A 214 3.37 -1.39 -9.36
C MET A 214 3.36 -0.96 -10.82
N VAL A 215 2.46 -0.04 -11.20
CA VAL A 215 2.22 0.28 -12.60
C VAL A 215 2.29 1.78 -12.84
N ASN A 216 2.93 2.16 -13.94
CA ASN A 216 2.89 3.50 -14.51
C ASN A 216 3.27 4.63 -13.53
N ASN A 217 4.42 4.52 -12.86
CA ASN A 217 5.02 5.62 -12.08
C ASN A 217 6.40 5.94 -12.62
N SER A 218 6.70 7.22 -12.87
CA SER A 218 8.03 7.71 -13.26
C SER A 218 8.80 8.31 -12.09
N TYR A 219 8.09 8.80 -11.07
CA TYR A 219 8.66 9.44 -9.89
C TYR A 219 8.25 8.71 -8.60
N GLN A 220 8.93 9.03 -7.50
CA GLN A 220 8.54 8.56 -6.18
C GLN A 220 7.23 9.24 -5.75
N SER A 221 6.30 8.45 -5.21
CA SER A 221 5.04 8.93 -4.65
C SER A 221 5.23 9.30 -3.18
N THR A 222 4.56 10.35 -2.72
CA THR A 222 4.58 10.78 -1.32
C THR A 222 3.34 10.27 -0.61
N ILE A 223 3.51 9.55 0.49
CA ILE A 223 2.44 9.20 1.43
C ILE A 223 2.56 10.18 2.59
N THR A 224 1.51 10.94 2.88
CA THR A 224 1.52 11.96 3.94
C THR A 224 0.30 11.83 4.84
N THR A 225 0.38 12.34 6.05
CA THR A 225 -0.71 12.35 7.03
C THR A 225 -1.42 13.71 7.08
N GLN A 226 -2.56 13.74 7.78
CA GLN A 226 -3.27 14.96 8.16
C GLN A 226 -3.07 15.26 9.65
N GLY A 227 -3.39 16.48 10.07
CA GLY A 227 -3.42 16.84 11.49
C GLY A 227 -2.09 16.73 12.24
N GLY A 228 -0.95 16.62 11.54
CA GLY A 228 0.36 16.42 12.16
C GLY A 228 0.61 15.01 12.70
N GLN A 229 -0.23 14.03 12.33
CA GLN A 229 -0.08 12.63 12.74
C GLN A 229 1.21 12.03 12.20
N ASN A 230 1.76 11.05 12.91
CA ASN A 230 2.98 10.36 12.48
C ASN A 230 2.65 9.06 11.75
N ILE A 231 3.54 8.71 10.82
CA ILE A 231 3.73 7.38 10.26
C ILE A 231 4.94 6.80 10.98
N TYR A 232 4.70 5.82 11.84
CA TYR A 232 5.73 5.10 12.56
C TYR A 232 6.38 4.07 11.64
N PHE A 233 7.62 4.36 11.27
CA PHE A 233 8.41 3.53 10.38
C PHE A 233 9.90 3.65 10.69
N ARG A 234 10.63 2.52 10.68
CA ARG A 234 12.09 2.46 10.88
C ARG A 234 12.56 3.15 12.17
N ASN A 235 11.90 2.85 13.28
CA ASN A 235 12.22 3.42 14.60
C ASN A 235 12.14 4.96 14.64
N SER A 236 11.25 5.55 13.84
CA SER A 236 11.03 6.99 13.77
C SER A 236 9.55 7.29 13.46
N GLY A 237 9.05 8.41 13.96
CA GLY A 237 7.76 8.97 13.55
C GLY A 237 7.98 10.00 12.44
N GLN A 238 7.39 9.78 11.28
CA GLN A 238 7.52 10.66 10.12
C GLN A 238 6.16 11.14 9.65
N THR A 239 6.01 12.42 9.30
CA THR A 239 4.75 12.91 8.72
C THR A 239 4.56 12.51 7.25
N LYS A 240 5.61 11.99 6.63
CA LYS A 240 5.61 11.52 5.24
C LYS A 240 6.56 10.35 5.03
N VAL A 241 6.22 9.49 4.08
CA VAL A 241 7.05 8.39 3.58
C VAL A 241 6.99 8.41 2.06
N TYR A 242 8.12 8.21 1.38
CA TYR A 242 8.12 8.10 -0.09
C TYR A 242 8.09 6.65 -0.51
N MET A 243 7.36 6.35 -1.59
CA MET A 243 7.31 5.06 -2.28
C MET A 243 7.94 5.18 -3.67
N GLY A 244 8.79 4.23 -4.03
CA GLY A 244 9.47 4.13 -5.30
C GLY A 244 8.57 3.47 -6.34
N ARG A 245 9.15 3.06 -7.45
CA ARG A 245 8.45 2.28 -8.48
C ARG A 245 8.45 0.81 -8.08
N GLY A 246 7.31 0.13 -8.14
CA GLY A 246 7.20 -1.30 -7.85
C GLY A 246 7.29 -1.65 -6.35
N GLU A 247 6.94 -0.73 -5.47
CA GLU A 247 6.97 -0.94 -4.01
C GLU A 247 5.56 -1.08 -3.42
N VAL A 248 5.49 -1.72 -2.26
CA VAL A 248 4.27 -1.93 -1.47
C VAL A 248 4.47 -1.42 -0.06
N LEU A 249 3.48 -0.74 0.50
CA LEU A 249 3.45 -0.25 1.87
C LEU A 249 2.05 -0.48 2.44
N TRP A 250 1.96 -1.16 3.58
CA TRP A 250 0.70 -1.32 4.30
C TRP A 250 0.80 -0.57 5.60
N VAL A 251 -0.19 0.29 5.83
CA VAL A 251 -0.32 1.07 7.06
C VAL A 251 -1.57 0.66 7.82
N MET A 252 -1.49 0.70 9.15
CA MET A 252 -2.60 0.42 10.05
C MET A 252 -2.82 1.63 10.97
N SER A 253 -4.06 2.06 11.14
CA SER A 253 -4.39 3.14 12.07
C SER A 253 -4.33 2.69 13.53
N SER A 254 -3.85 3.57 14.41
CA SER A 254 -4.04 3.51 15.86
C SER A 254 -4.34 4.90 16.42
N THR A 255 -4.57 4.98 17.73
CA THR A 255 -4.92 6.21 18.45
C THR A 255 -3.92 7.36 18.27
N ASP A 256 -2.65 7.07 18.02
CA ASP A 256 -1.57 8.06 17.96
C ASP A 256 -0.96 8.26 16.56
N GLY A 257 -1.40 7.50 15.56
CA GLY A 257 -0.93 7.64 14.18
C GLY A 257 -1.05 6.37 13.36
N TRP A 258 -0.18 6.27 12.36
CA TRP A 258 -0.16 5.20 11.37
C TRP A 258 1.06 4.30 11.58
N TYR A 259 0.84 3.00 11.64
CA TYR A 259 1.91 2.02 11.82
C TYR A 259 2.16 1.29 10.51
N VAL A 260 3.40 1.29 10.04
CA VAL A 260 3.78 0.46 8.90
C VAL A 260 3.88 -1.00 9.35
N ILE A 261 2.93 -1.82 8.91
CA ILE A 261 2.85 -3.25 9.25
C ILE A 261 3.46 -4.16 8.19
N ASN A 262 3.60 -3.67 6.95
CA ASN A 262 4.28 -4.36 5.87
C ASN A 262 4.92 -3.35 4.92
N ALA A 263 6.13 -3.63 4.46
CA ALA A 263 6.83 -2.84 3.46
C ALA A 263 7.66 -3.76 2.58
N TYR A 264 7.44 -3.68 1.27
CA TYR A 264 8.21 -4.41 0.26
C TYR A 264 8.82 -3.43 -0.74
N GLY A 265 10.13 -3.52 -0.94
CA GLY A 265 10.87 -2.65 -1.84
C GLY A 265 12.22 -2.19 -1.26
N ASN A 266 12.79 -1.15 -1.85
CA ASN A 266 14.11 -0.61 -1.50
C ASN A 266 13.99 0.45 -0.40
N PHE A 267 13.13 0.19 0.58
CA PHE A 267 12.94 1.08 1.72
C PHE A 267 14.21 1.15 2.57
N LEU A 268 14.82 0.01 2.90
CA LEU A 268 15.97 -0.06 3.81
C LEU A 268 17.34 0.13 3.13
N ASP A 269 17.38 0.07 1.79
CA ASP A 269 18.62 0.02 1.00
C ASP A 269 18.91 1.34 0.26
N VAL A 270 18.36 2.44 0.73
CA VAL A 270 18.55 3.76 0.11
C VAL A 270 20.02 4.18 0.22
N GLY A 271 20.59 4.63 -0.90
CA GLY A 271 21.98 5.09 -0.95
C GLY A 271 23.02 3.98 -1.08
N HIS A 272 22.61 2.71 -1.08
CA HIS A 272 23.52 1.60 -1.32
C HIS A 272 24.04 1.62 -2.76
N VAL A 273 25.35 1.47 -2.93
CA VAL A 273 25.99 1.38 -4.24
C VAL A 273 25.83 -0.05 -4.77
N VAL A 274 25.20 -0.19 -5.93
CA VAL A 274 24.99 -1.49 -6.60
C VAL A 274 25.74 -1.49 -7.92
N MET A 275 26.49 -2.55 -8.20
CA MET A 275 27.17 -2.77 -9.47
C MET A 275 26.27 -3.59 -10.40
N GLY A 276 26.11 -3.16 -11.64
CA GLY A 276 25.28 -3.85 -12.62
C GLY A 276 25.48 -3.34 -14.05
N TYR A 277 24.98 -4.09 -15.03
CA TYR A 277 25.09 -3.76 -16.46
C TYR A 277 24.02 -2.78 -16.96
N SER A 278 22.95 -2.56 -16.19
CA SER A 278 21.86 -1.67 -16.56
C SER A 278 21.19 -1.09 -15.32
N ASN A 279 20.43 0.00 -15.49
CA ASN A 279 19.66 0.62 -14.41
C ASN A 279 18.52 -0.31 -14.00
N THR A 280 18.57 -0.80 -12.77
CA THR A 280 17.46 -1.54 -12.14
C THR A 280 16.44 -0.56 -11.56
N LEU A 281 15.27 -1.05 -11.18
CA LEU A 281 14.23 -0.20 -10.56
C LEU A 281 14.77 0.52 -9.33
N ASN A 282 14.37 1.79 -9.19
CA ASN A 282 14.77 2.65 -8.07
C ASN A 282 16.30 2.86 -7.94
N THR A 283 17.03 2.80 -9.06
CA THR A 283 18.46 3.13 -9.11
C THR A 283 18.75 4.33 -10.01
N ILE A 284 19.88 4.98 -9.75
CA ILE A 284 20.41 6.08 -10.55
C ILE A 284 21.94 5.94 -10.63
N ILE A 285 22.50 6.29 -11.78
CA ILE A 285 23.95 6.25 -12.02
C ILE A 285 24.63 7.36 -11.18
N ALA A 286 25.66 7.01 -10.41
CA ALA A 286 26.46 7.96 -9.64
C ALA A 286 27.59 8.55 -10.50
N GLN A 287 27.31 9.65 -11.20
CA GLN A 287 28.21 10.29 -12.17
C GLN A 287 28.41 11.79 -11.92
N GLY A 288 28.28 12.25 -10.67
CA GLY A 288 28.53 13.65 -10.31
C GLY A 288 27.45 14.65 -10.74
N GLN A 289 26.30 14.16 -11.22
CA GLN A 289 25.24 14.99 -11.78
C GLN A 289 24.38 15.64 -10.69
N LEU A 290 23.84 16.82 -11.02
CA LEU A 290 22.77 17.44 -10.24
C LEU A 290 21.44 16.73 -10.51
N VAL A 291 20.71 16.45 -9.44
CA VAL A 291 19.37 15.87 -9.50
C VAL A 291 18.41 16.71 -8.65
N ASN A 292 17.13 16.66 -9.02
CA ASN A 292 16.10 17.44 -8.33
C ASN A 292 15.67 16.75 -7.02
N LYS A 293 15.65 17.48 -5.90
CA LYS A 293 15.27 16.96 -4.58
C LYS A 293 13.87 16.36 -4.61
N ASP A 294 12.94 17.03 -5.28
CA ASP A 294 11.56 16.57 -5.38
C ASP A 294 11.37 15.35 -6.29
N SER A 295 12.35 15.01 -7.12
CA SER A 295 12.29 13.81 -7.98
C SER A 295 12.93 12.60 -7.32
N PHE A 296 13.87 12.83 -6.40
CA PHE A 296 14.56 11.81 -5.62
C PHE A 296 14.51 12.12 -4.11
N PRO A 297 13.32 12.35 -3.53
CA PRO A 297 13.20 12.84 -2.17
C PRO A 297 13.78 11.87 -1.14
N ARG A 298 13.60 10.56 -1.34
CA ARG A 298 14.17 9.54 -0.44
C ARG A 298 15.70 9.54 -0.47
N LEU A 299 16.30 9.71 -1.64
CA LEU A 299 17.76 9.78 -1.78
C LEU A 299 18.30 11.08 -1.18
N TRP A 300 17.56 12.18 -1.28
CA TRP A 300 17.91 13.43 -0.63
C TRP A 300 17.85 13.32 0.91
N GLU A 301 16.82 12.66 1.47
CA GLU A 301 16.77 12.36 2.90
C GLU A 301 17.97 11.51 3.33
N TYR A 302 18.32 10.48 2.56
CA TYR A 302 19.53 9.70 2.80
C TYR A 302 20.80 10.56 2.77
N ALA A 303 20.97 11.41 1.75
CA ALA A 303 22.16 12.27 1.60
C ALA A 303 22.38 13.15 2.86
N GLN A 304 21.29 13.67 3.44
CA GLN A 304 21.34 14.46 4.67
C GLN A 304 21.80 13.67 5.91
N THR A 305 21.70 12.34 5.89
CA THR A 305 22.19 11.49 6.99
C THR A 305 23.67 11.12 6.85
N THR A 306 24.33 11.43 5.73
CA THR A 306 25.72 11.03 5.47
C THR A 306 26.76 11.85 6.25
N GLY A 307 26.31 12.86 7.01
CA GLY A 307 27.18 13.67 7.88
C GLY A 307 28.20 14.47 7.09
N ALA A 308 29.49 14.29 7.39
CA ALA A 308 30.58 15.05 6.75
C ALA A 308 30.66 14.83 5.22
N SER A 309 30.07 13.75 4.71
CA SER A 309 30.03 13.43 3.27
C SER A 309 28.95 14.18 2.49
N LEU A 310 28.16 15.03 3.16
CA LEU A 310 27.33 16.06 2.53
C LEU A 310 28.02 17.41 2.67
N ILE A 311 28.56 17.92 1.56
CA ILE A 311 29.32 19.18 1.52
C ILE A 311 28.58 20.26 0.71
N SER A 312 29.08 21.49 0.71
CA SER A 312 28.55 22.53 -0.18
C SER A 312 28.93 22.23 -1.64
N ASP A 313 28.14 22.73 -2.60
CA ASP A 313 28.49 22.58 -4.03
C ASP A 313 29.78 23.34 -4.38
N ASP A 314 30.05 24.46 -3.72
CA ASP A 314 31.31 25.18 -3.87
C ASP A 314 32.50 24.32 -3.45
N GLN A 315 32.41 23.62 -2.30
CA GLN A 315 33.45 22.70 -1.87
C GLN A 315 33.58 21.53 -2.83
N TRP A 316 32.46 20.97 -3.30
CA TRP A 316 32.48 19.88 -4.27
C TRP A 316 33.21 20.27 -5.56
N ASN A 317 33.05 21.52 -6.01
CA ASN A 317 33.71 22.06 -7.21
C ASN A 317 35.12 22.65 -6.95
N SER A 318 35.52 22.85 -5.70
CA SER A 318 36.81 23.46 -5.33
C SER A 318 38.02 22.64 -5.74
N ASP A 319 37.85 21.32 -5.86
CA ASP A 319 38.89 20.40 -6.30
C ASP A 319 38.31 19.45 -7.37
N PRO A 320 39.05 19.17 -8.46
CA PRO A 320 38.57 18.29 -9.51
C PRO A 320 38.34 16.84 -9.06
N MET A 321 38.97 16.37 -7.97
CA MET A 321 38.96 14.96 -7.56
C MET A 321 38.63 14.75 -6.06
N ALA A 322 39.18 15.56 -5.15
CA ALA A 322 39.21 15.31 -3.70
C ALA A 322 37.84 14.99 -3.08
N TYR A 323 36.79 15.66 -3.57
CA TYR A 323 35.45 15.64 -3.00
C TYR A 323 34.40 14.94 -3.87
N LYS A 324 34.81 14.35 -5.00
CA LYS A 324 33.86 13.82 -6.00
C LYS A 324 33.06 12.62 -5.49
N GLY A 325 33.54 11.91 -4.47
CA GLY A 325 32.79 10.84 -3.81
C GLY A 325 31.74 11.32 -2.81
N CYS A 326 31.64 12.63 -2.55
CA CYS A 326 30.67 13.21 -1.61
C CYS A 326 29.37 13.60 -2.32
N PHE A 327 28.28 13.65 -1.56
CA PHE A 327 27.09 14.39 -1.97
C PHE A 327 27.35 15.89 -1.81
N SER A 328 26.69 16.71 -2.63
CA SER A 328 26.65 18.16 -2.39
C SER A 328 25.21 18.63 -2.14
N THR A 329 25.06 19.72 -1.38
CA THR A 329 23.78 20.40 -1.15
C THR A 329 23.12 20.96 -2.41
N GLY A 330 23.83 20.93 -3.54
CA GLY A 330 23.41 21.43 -4.84
C GLY A 330 23.55 22.94 -4.98
N GLU A 331 22.95 23.46 -6.05
CA GLU A 331 22.97 24.89 -6.35
C GLU A 331 22.26 25.73 -5.27
N SER A 332 22.58 27.02 -5.23
CA SER A 332 22.02 27.97 -4.26
C SER A 332 20.50 28.14 -4.31
N ASN A 333 19.84 27.70 -5.39
CA ASN A 333 18.38 27.72 -5.50
C ASN A 333 17.67 26.72 -4.55
N GLY A 334 18.42 25.79 -3.94
CA GLY A 334 17.90 24.84 -2.98
C GLY A 334 17.05 23.71 -3.58
N LEU A 335 16.85 23.65 -4.90
CA LEU A 335 16.00 22.67 -5.59
C LEU A 335 16.74 21.37 -5.93
N THR A 336 18.05 21.47 -6.13
CA THR A 336 18.88 20.35 -6.58
C THR A 336 19.83 19.90 -5.49
N PHE A 337 20.37 18.69 -5.64
CA PHE A 337 21.52 18.20 -4.90
C PHE A 337 22.40 17.38 -5.85
N ARG A 338 23.69 17.23 -5.52
CA ARG A 338 24.63 16.54 -6.39
C ARG A 338 24.93 15.14 -5.86
N LEU A 339 24.90 14.15 -6.76
CA LEU A 339 25.32 12.80 -6.43
C LEU A 339 26.86 12.66 -6.47
N PRO A 340 27.42 11.66 -5.78
CA PRO A 340 28.81 11.27 -5.98
C PRO A 340 29.11 10.94 -7.45
N ASP A 341 30.35 11.19 -7.88
CA ASP A 341 30.93 10.63 -9.10
C ASP A 341 31.83 9.45 -8.73
N LEU A 342 31.35 8.24 -9.03
CA LEU A 342 32.04 6.99 -8.71
C LEU A 342 32.71 6.38 -9.95
N ARG A 343 32.77 7.10 -11.06
CA ARG A 343 33.33 6.58 -12.31
C ARG A 343 34.84 6.56 -12.27
N GLY A 344 35.44 5.48 -12.77
CA GLY A 344 36.89 5.39 -12.97
C GLY A 344 37.73 5.37 -11.68
N VAL A 345 37.15 4.95 -10.55
CA VAL A 345 37.80 4.83 -9.23
C VAL A 345 37.44 3.49 -8.59
N HIS A 346 38.26 3.02 -7.65
CA HIS A 346 37.98 1.81 -6.87
C HIS A 346 37.38 2.15 -5.50
N PRO A 347 36.46 1.32 -4.96
CA PRO A 347 36.06 1.45 -3.57
C PRO A 347 37.19 0.97 -2.66
N ARG A 348 37.48 1.76 -1.61
CA ARG A 348 38.37 1.37 -0.50
C ARG A 348 37.60 1.53 0.80
N PHE A 349 37.85 0.67 1.77
CA PHE A 349 37.24 0.85 3.09
C PHE A 349 37.98 1.90 3.90
N ASN A 350 37.22 2.74 4.60
CA ASN A 350 37.74 3.73 5.51
C ASN A 350 38.54 3.04 6.63
N ASP A 351 39.77 3.48 6.84
CA ASP A 351 40.69 2.93 7.84
C ASP A 351 40.19 3.14 9.27
N ALA A 352 39.37 4.18 9.49
CA ALA A 352 38.77 4.51 10.79
C ALA A 352 39.76 4.52 11.97
N GLY A 353 41.03 4.86 11.72
CA GLY A 353 42.08 4.95 12.73
C GLY A 353 42.79 3.63 13.04
N ARG A 354 42.62 2.58 12.23
CA ARG A 354 43.38 1.32 12.36
C ARG A 354 44.87 1.50 12.06
N GLY A 355 45.24 2.56 11.33
CA GLY A 355 46.63 2.92 11.03
C GLY A 355 47.22 2.14 9.86
N LEU A 356 46.40 1.57 8.97
CA LEU A 356 46.87 0.92 7.75
C LEU A 356 46.91 1.87 6.56
N ASP A 357 46.24 3.01 6.66
CA ASP A 357 46.17 4.02 5.61
C ASP A 357 47.02 5.23 5.96
N LEU A 358 48.33 5.04 5.86
CA LEU A 358 49.35 5.95 6.38
C LEU A 358 49.57 7.18 5.49
N ASP A 359 49.22 7.09 4.21
CA ASP A 359 49.52 8.12 3.21
C ASP A 359 48.48 9.26 3.20
N GLY A 360 47.43 9.11 4.03
CA GLY A 360 46.44 10.15 4.27
C GLY A 360 45.59 10.51 3.04
N ARG A 361 44.70 11.49 3.24
CA ARG A 361 43.82 12.06 2.21
C ARG A 361 43.58 13.54 2.48
N THR A 362 43.38 14.31 1.42
CA THR A 362 42.88 15.70 1.54
C THR A 362 41.53 15.75 2.26
N PHE A 363 40.69 14.74 2.06
CA PHE A 363 39.42 14.58 2.76
C PHE A 363 39.34 13.20 3.41
N ASN A 364 39.47 13.16 4.74
CA ASN A 364 39.53 11.91 5.50
C ASN A 364 38.14 11.46 6.05
N ASN A 365 37.10 11.59 5.23
CA ASN A 365 35.77 11.04 5.50
C ASN A 365 35.27 10.30 4.25
N ASN A 366 34.17 9.54 4.39
CA ASN A 366 33.57 8.82 3.26
C ASN A 366 33.36 9.74 2.06
N GLY A 367 33.65 9.25 0.85
CA GLY A 367 33.65 10.05 -0.36
C GLY A 367 34.99 10.76 -0.67
N GLY A 368 35.98 10.67 0.22
CA GLY A 368 37.32 11.21 0.00
C GLY A 368 38.11 10.43 -1.05
N TYR A 369 38.73 11.14 -1.98
CA TYR A 369 39.58 10.57 -3.02
C TYR A 369 41.03 10.35 -2.53
N GLN A 370 41.65 9.31 -3.05
CA GLN A 370 43.08 9.04 -2.92
C GLN A 370 43.64 8.63 -4.29
N ALA A 371 44.75 9.24 -4.70
CA ALA A 371 45.40 8.94 -5.98
C ALA A 371 46.03 7.53 -5.99
N ASP A 372 46.23 6.99 -7.19
CA ASP A 372 47.08 5.83 -7.39
C ASP A 372 48.53 6.15 -7.03
N ALA A 373 49.23 5.13 -6.55
CA ALA A 373 50.63 5.22 -6.18
C ALA A 373 51.31 3.87 -6.36
N MET A 374 52.60 3.89 -6.68
CA MET A 374 53.45 2.72 -6.68
C MET A 374 54.46 2.86 -5.55
N LYS A 375 54.52 1.89 -4.65
CA LYS A 375 55.48 1.89 -3.54
C LYS A 375 56.91 1.98 -4.08
N LYS A 376 57.76 2.74 -3.37
CA LYS A 376 59.20 2.75 -3.63
C LYS A 376 59.76 1.33 -3.68
N HIS A 377 60.47 1.03 -4.75
CA HIS A 377 61.19 -0.21 -4.92
C HIS A 377 62.53 0.05 -5.58
N LYS A 378 63.40 -0.96 -5.55
CA LYS A 378 64.75 -0.89 -6.10
C LYS A 378 64.91 -1.89 -7.22
N HIS A 379 65.51 -1.45 -8.32
CA HIS A 379 66.01 -2.34 -9.35
C HIS A 379 67.50 -2.58 -9.14
N ILE A 380 67.93 -3.83 -9.33
CA ILE A 380 69.35 -4.14 -9.47
C ILE A 380 69.67 -3.99 -10.96
N GLU A 381 70.41 -2.95 -11.32
CA GLU A 381 70.96 -2.84 -12.66
C GLU A 381 72.18 -3.77 -12.76
N GLY A 382 71.98 -4.96 -13.34
CA GLY A 382 73.07 -5.87 -13.65
C GLY A 382 73.82 -5.40 -14.90
N THR A 383 75.06 -4.97 -14.75
CA THR A 383 75.99 -4.90 -15.88
C THR A 383 76.59 -6.28 -16.10
N HIS A 384 76.07 -7.03 -17.07
CA HIS A 384 76.78 -8.19 -17.62
C HIS A 384 77.91 -7.67 -18.51
N ALA A 385 79.12 -7.56 -17.97
CA ALA A 385 80.32 -7.43 -18.78
C ALA A 385 80.89 -8.84 -19.03
N GLU A 386 80.76 -9.35 -20.26
CA GLU A 386 81.55 -10.52 -20.65
C GLU A 386 83.03 -10.10 -20.80
N PRO A 387 83.99 -10.95 -20.39
CA PRO A 387 85.41 -10.63 -20.54
C PRO A 387 85.74 -10.27 -21.99
N GLY A 388 86.18 -9.03 -22.22
CA GLY A 388 86.58 -8.53 -23.55
C GLY A 388 85.52 -7.69 -24.29
N THR A 389 84.36 -7.42 -23.70
CA THR A 389 83.37 -6.50 -24.29
C THR A 389 83.40 -5.13 -23.59
N ASN A 390 83.61 -4.05 -24.36
CA ASN A 390 83.43 -2.68 -23.90
C ASN A 390 81.93 -2.39 -23.82
N PHE A 391 81.29 -2.74 -22.70
CA PHE A 391 79.92 -2.35 -22.45
C PHE A 391 79.89 -0.92 -21.91
N GLN A 392 79.75 0.06 -22.80
CA GLN A 392 79.34 1.41 -22.41
C GLN A 392 77.81 1.43 -22.29
N THR A 393 77.29 1.47 -21.07
CA THR A 393 75.89 1.84 -20.81
C THR A 393 75.67 3.27 -21.29
N TYR A 394 75.23 3.44 -22.53
CA TYR A 394 74.75 4.71 -23.05
C TYR A 394 73.40 5.02 -22.39
N GLY A 395 73.41 5.82 -21.33
CA GLY A 395 72.18 6.27 -20.66
C GLY A 395 72.32 6.85 -19.25
N GLN A 396 73.45 6.67 -18.55
CA GLN A 396 73.59 7.12 -17.16
C GLN A 396 74.11 8.57 -17.06
N PHE A 397 73.22 9.55 -17.16
CA PHE A 397 73.45 10.90 -16.60
C PHE A 397 72.81 11.05 -15.20
N GLY A 398 72.88 9.99 -14.40
CA GLY A 398 72.64 10.06 -12.97
C GLY A 398 73.96 10.30 -12.27
N THR A 399 74.17 11.51 -11.75
CA THR A 399 75.33 11.88 -10.94
C THR A 399 75.47 10.92 -9.76
N ALA A 400 76.37 9.96 -9.85
CA ALA A 400 76.72 9.10 -8.73
C ALA A 400 77.26 9.97 -7.58
N LYS A 401 76.49 10.09 -6.50
CA LYS A 401 77.04 10.53 -5.21
C LYS A 401 77.92 9.41 -4.68
N ASN A 402 79.23 9.63 -4.81
CA ASN A 402 80.36 8.89 -4.23
C ASN A 402 80.62 7.46 -4.73
N GLY A 403 81.70 7.28 -5.48
CA GLY A 403 82.32 5.97 -5.72
C GLY A 403 83.48 6.05 -6.71
N TRP A 404 84.69 5.76 -6.26
CA TRP A 404 85.97 5.89 -6.95
C TRP A 404 86.08 5.07 -8.24
N ARG A 405 86.68 5.65 -9.30
CA ARG A 405 87.24 4.86 -10.41
C ARG A 405 88.49 4.14 -9.89
N VAL A 406 88.42 2.82 -9.76
CA VAL A 406 89.61 1.98 -9.55
C VAL A 406 89.96 1.32 -10.87
N ASP A 407 91.10 1.73 -11.42
CA ASP A 407 91.78 1.03 -12.49
C ASP A 407 92.70 -0.03 -11.86
N SER A 408 92.35 -1.30 -11.95
CA SER A 408 93.35 -2.37 -11.94
C SER A 408 92.78 -3.70 -12.39
N SER A 409 93.61 -4.37 -13.18
CA SER A 409 93.45 -5.67 -13.81
C SER A 409 93.32 -6.82 -12.81
N ASN A 410 92.13 -7.05 -12.27
CA ASN A 410 91.62 -8.37 -11.88
C ASN A 410 90.15 -8.20 -11.50
N ALA A 411 89.27 -9.02 -12.07
CA ALA A 411 87.84 -8.89 -11.84
C ALA A 411 87.48 -8.87 -10.35
N GLN A 412 86.37 -8.17 -10.02
CA GLN A 412 85.38 -8.50 -8.97
C GLN A 412 84.93 -7.32 -8.10
N TRP A 413 84.47 -6.20 -8.69
CA TRP A 413 83.56 -5.31 -7.95
C TRP A 413 82.51 -4.73 -8.90
N VAL A 414 81.59 -5.57 -9.35
CA VAL A 414 80.32 -5.07 -9.92
C VAL A 414 79.56 -4.45 -8.74
N GLN A 415 79.67 -3.13 -8.57
CA GLN A 415 78.75 -2.43 -7.68
C GLN A 415 77.39 -2.41 -8.37
N ASN A 416 76.47 -3.21 -7.84
CA ASN A 416 75.07 -3.13 -8.20
C ASN A 416 74.57 -1.74 -7.80
N TYR A 417 74.37 -0.85 -8.77
CA TYR A 417 73.65 0.39 -8.54
C TYR A 417 72.17 0.05 -8.36
N THR A 418 71.58 0.54 -7.28
CA THR A 418 70.14 0.49 -7.09
C THR A 418 69.55 1.85 -7.38
N SER A 419 68.73 1.99 -8.41
CA SER A 419 67.85 3.14 -8.54
C SER A 419 66.62 2.92 -7.65
N GLU A 420 66.15 4.00 -7.01
CA GLU A 420 64.86 4.01 -6.33
C GLU A 420 63.81 4.52 -7.30
N GLU A 421 62.83 3.67 -7.62
CA GLU A 421 61.71 3.98 -8.50
C GLU A 421 60.40 3.90 -7.72
N GLY A 422 59.39 4.69 -8.08
CA GLY A 422 58.10 4.77 -7.40
C GLY A 422 57.90 6.02 -6.53
N ASP A 423 56.69 6.19 -6.01
CA ASP A 423 56.26 7.37 -5.25
C ASP A 423 56.64 7.26 -3.76
N SER A 424 56.65 8.37 -3.02
CA SER A 424 56.98 8.39 -1.58
C SER A 424 55.98 7.71 -0.65
N ASP A 425 54.95 7.12 -1.23
CA ASP A 425 53.85 6.49 -0.53
C ASP A 425 54.23 5.12 0.05
N ASN A 426 53.59 4.79 1.18
CA ASN A 426 53.85 3.57 1.93
C ASN A 426 53.23 2.31 1.30
N GLU A 427 52.35 2.48 0.30
CA GLU A 427 51.59 1.42 -0.35
C GLU A 427 51.51 1.58 -1.88
N THR A 428 51.53 0.46 -2.62
CA THR A 428 51.10 0.42 -4.01
C THR A 428 49.58 0.30 -4.07
N ARG A 429 48.89 1.27 -4.68
CA ARG A 429 47.43 1.32 -4.74
C ARG A 429 46.92 1.89 -6.05
N VAL A 430 45.69 1.53 -6.38
CA VAL A 430 44.90 2.21 -7.42
C VAL A 430 44.19 3.44 -6.84
N LYS A 431 43.84 4.38 -7.70
CA LYS A 431 43.01 5.52 -7.34
C LYS A 431 41.68 5.05 -6.78
N ASN A 432 41.27 5.62 -5.65
CA ASN A 432 40.16 5.10 -4.88
C ASN A 432 39.34 6.19 -4.20
N ILE A 433 38.12 5.81 -3.81
CA ILE A 433 37.21 6.58 -2.95
C ILE A 433 36.87 5.74 -1.73
N ILE A 434 36.84 6.36 -0.55
CA ILE A 434 36.58 5.65 0.69
C ILE A 434 35.11 5.53 1.08
N PHE A 435 34.76 4.37 1.65
CA PHE A 435 33.45 4.04 2.21
C PHE A 435 33.61 3.36 3.58
N THR A 436 32.67 3.55 4.49
CA THR A 436 32.65 2.75 5.72
C THR A 436 32.24 1.31 5.39
N ALA A 437 32.99 0.34 5.93
CA ALA A 437 32.57 -1.05 5.89
C ALA A 437 31.39 -1.26 6.86
N LEU A 438 30.21 -1.57 6.31
CA LEU A 438 28.98 -1.76 7.08
C LEU A 438 28.44 -3.18 6.87
N LEU A 439 27.89 -3.76 7.93
CA LEU A 439 27.12 -4.99 7.88
C LEU A 439 25.65 -4.64 8.11
N LYS A 440 24.75 -5.20 7.29
CA LYS A 440 23.32 -5.08 7.53
C LYS A 440 22.97 -5.93 8.76
N THR A 441 22.27 -5.32 9.71
CA THR A 441 21.81 -5.96 10.96
C THR A 441 20.31 -6.00 11.03
#